data_AF-A0A959Q4F5-F1
#
_entry.id   AF-A0A959Q4F5-F1
#
_cell.length_a   1.000
_cell.length_b   1.000
_cell.length_c   1.000
_cell.angle_alpha   90.00
_cell.angle_beta   90.00
_cell.angle_gamma   90.00
#
_symmetry.space_group_name_H-M   'P 1'
#
loop_
_entity.id
_entity.type
_entity.pdbx_description
1 polymer ?
#
loop_
_entity_poly.entity_id
_entity_poly.type
_entity_poly.pdbx_seq_one_letter_code
_entity_poly.pdbx_strand_id
1 'polypeptide(L)'
;MRVGILYSRVRAEEKLLVQEFEARGVDFTLIDVRDLVFRLEDGDRWRQYDVVLERCVSHSQALASLQMLDSWGVACVNTIQVAQ
;
A
#
# COMPACT_ATOMS: atom_id res chain seq x y z
N MET A 1 5.29 -9.06 11.48
CA MET A 1 5.37 -8.38 10.19
C MET A 1 4.03 -7.71 9.95
N ARG A 2 4.02 -6.41 9.65
CA ARG A 2 2.83 -5.60 9.43
C ARG A 2 2.80 -5.08 8.00
N VAL A 3 1.76 -5.44 7.26
CA VAL A 3 1.61 -5.12 5.83
C VAL A 3 0.55 -4.04 5.61
N GLY A 4 0.89 -2.98 4.88
CA GLY A 4 -0.11 -2.05 4.36
C GLY A 4 -0.60 -2.53 2.98
N ILE A 5 -1.89 -2.47 2.70
CA ILE A 5 -2.42 -2.80 1.36
C ILE A 5 -3.19 -1.59 0.84
N LEU A 6 -2.60 -0.90 -0.13
CA LEU A 6 -3.23 0.23 -0.81
C LEU A 6 -4.23 -0.28 -1.84
N TYR A 7 -5.46 0.24 -1.79
CA TYR A 7 -6.47 -0.06 -2.79
C TYR A 7 -7.31 1.17 -3.10
N SER A 8 -7.87 1.24 -4.31
CA SER A 8 -8.89 2.25 -4.68
C SER A 8 -10.27 1.63 -4.95
N ARG A 9 -10.32 0.32 -5.13
CA ARG A 9 -11.54 -0.47 -5.27
C ARG A 9 -11.25 -1.91 -4.89
N VAL A 10 -12.13 -2.54 -4.11
CA VAL A 10 -12.01 -3.96 -3.77
C VAL A 10 -12.52 -4.81 -4.93
N ARG A 11 -11.62 -5.57 -5.57
CA ARG A 11 -11.97 -6.58 -6.60
C ARG A 11 -11.86 -8.00 -6.03
N ALA A 12 -12.04 -9.01 -6.88
CA ALA A 12 -11.91 -10.40 -6.46
C ALA A 12 -10.46 -10.72 -6.02
N GLU A 13 -9.49 -10.14 -6.73
CA GLU A 13 -8.06 -10.28 -6.49
C GLU A 13 -7.67 -9.77 -5.10
N GLU A 14 -8.15 -8.59 -4.70
CA GLU A 14 -7.89 -8.04 -3.36
C GLU A 14 -8.56 -8.88 -2.26
N LYS A 15 -9.75 -9.45 -2.52
CA LYS A 15 -10.39 -10.38 -1.57
C LYS A 15 -9.59 -11.65 -1.37
N LEU A 16 -9.05 -12.23 -2.44
CA LEU A 16 -8.19 -13.42 -2.37
C LEU A 16 -6.91 -13.13 -1.59
N LEU A 17 -6.31 -11.95 -1.79
CA LEU A 17 -5.14 -11.53 -1.00
C LEU A 17 -5.48 -11.43 0.49
N VAL A 18 -6.58 -10.77 0.84
CA VAL A 18 -7.04 -10.68 2.24
C VAL A 18 -7.22 -12.06 2.87
N GLN A 19 -7.91 -12.96 2.18
CA GLN A 19 -8.11 -14.33 2.65
C GLN A 19 -6.79 -15.06 2.90
N GLU A 20 -5.81 -14.89 2.01
CA GLU A 20 -4.48 -15.49 2.17
C GLU A 20 -3.69 -14.87 3.32
N PHE A 21 -3.76 -13.54 3.51
CA PHE A 21 -3.13 -12.88 4.66
C PHE A 21 -3.74 -13.36 5.98
N GLU A 22 -5.06 -13.48 6.05
CA GLU A 22 -5.80 -14.02 7.21
C GLU A 22 -5.43 -15.48 7.48
N ALA A 23 -5.44 -16.33 6.45
CA ALA A 23 -5.10 -17.74 6.58
C ALA A 23 -3.67 -17.98 7.08
N ARG A 24 -2.75 -17.05 6.77
CA ARG A 24 -1.35 -17.08 7.20
C ARG A 24 -1.11 -16.36 8.53
N GLY A 25 -2.13 -15.74 9.12
CA GLY A 25 -2.02 -14.99 10.37
C GLY A 25 -1.09 -13.77 10.29
N VAL A 26 -0.98 -13.15 9.11
CA VAL A 26 -0.18 -11.93 8.91
C VAL A 26 -0.98 -10.71 9.38
N ASP A 27 -0.35 -9.80 10.12
CA ASP A 27 -0.96 -8.50 10.45
C ASP A 27 -0.98 -7.61 9.21
N PHE A 28 -2.16 -7.17 8.78
CA PHE A 28 -2.29 -6.28 7.63
C PHE A 28 -3.35 -5.20 7.87
N THR A 29 -3.23 -4.10 7.14
CA THR A 29 -4.20 -3.01 7.14
C THR A 29 -4.58 -2.67 5.70
N LEU A 30 -5.88 -2.69 5.41
CA LEU A 30 -6.42 -2.17 4.15
C LEU A 30 -6.45 -0.64 4.21
N ILE A 31 -5.93 0.01 3.17
CA ILE A 31 -5.76 1.46 3.12
C ILE A 31 -6.39 1.98 1.82
N ASP A 32 -7.50 2.72 1.94
CA ASP A 32 -8.19 3.30 0.79
C ASP A 32 -7.49 4.58 0.32
N VAL A 33 -6.86 4.54 -0.85
CA VAL A 33 -6.11 5.69 -1.38
C VAL A 33 -6.99 6.87 -1.77
N ARG A 34 -8.31 6.68 -1.88
CA ARG A 34 -9.24 7.76 -2.25
C ARG A 34 -9.50 8.72 -1.09
N ASP A 35 -9.35 8.24 0.13
CA ASP A 35 -9.57 9.02 1.36
C ASP A 35 -8.25 9.47 2.00
N LEU A 36 -7.12 9.15 1.37
CA LEU A 36 -5.80 9.49 1.86
C LEU A 36 -5.34 10.87 1.40
N VAL A 37 -4.81 11.62 2.36
CA VAL A 37 -4.03 12.82 2.11
C VAL A 37 -2.62 12.57 2.61
N PHE A 38 -1.65 12.55 1.69
CA PHE A 38 -0.25 12.46 2.04
C PHE A 38 0.24 13.84 2.52
N ARG A 39 0.44 13.98 3.83
CA ARG A 39 1.13 15.13 4.42
C ARG A 39 2.62 14.83 4.44
N LEU A 40 3.43 15.74 3.90
CA LEU A 40 4.88 15.51 3.70
C LEU A 40 5.60 15.23 5.02
N GLU A 41 5.13 15.82 6.11
CA GLU A 41 5.65 15.64 7.47
C GLU A 41 5.22 14.34 8.17
N ASP A 42 4.25 13.59 7.64
CA ASP A 42 3.62 12.44 8.32
C ASP A 42 4.20 11.08 7.89
N GLY A 43 5.51 11.03 7.63
CA GLY A 43 6.19 9.80 7.18
C GLY A 43 6.23 8.71 8.26
N ASP A 44 6.26 9.08 9.54
CA ASP A 44 6.31 8.13 10.66
C ASP A 44 5.08 7.22 10.72
N ARG A 45 3.90 7.74 10.34
CA ARG A 45 2.69 6.93 10.21
C ARG A 45 2.88 5.78 9.21
N TRP A 46 3.74 5.91 8.22
CA TRP A 46 3.93 4.87 7.20
C TRP A 46 5.06 3.91 7.52
N ARG A 47 6.04 4.32 8.33
CA ARG A 47 7.16 3.48 8.80
C ARG A 47 6.74 2.38 9.78
N GLN A 48 5.48 2.38 10.23
CA GLN A 48 4.93 1.26 11.01
C GLN A 48 4.68 -0.01 10.18
N TYR A 49 4.72 0.10 8.85
CA TYR A 49 4.58 -1.04 7.94
C TYR A 49 5.96 -1.54 7.52
N ASP A 50 6.16 -2.86 7.58
CA ASP A 50 7.37 -3.49 7.05
C ASP A 50 7.37 -3.47 5.52
N VAL A 51 6.19 -3.55 4.90
CA VAL A 51 6.00 -3.47 3.45
C VAL A 51 4.59 -2.97 3.12
N VAL A 52 4.48 -2.20 2.04
CA VAL A 52 3.20 -1.76 1.46
C VAL A 52 2.97 -2.41 0.09
N LEU A 53 1.83 -3.08 -0.06
CA LEU A 53 1.38 -3.68 -1.31
C LEU A 53 0.45 -2.71 -2.06
N GLU A 54 0.81 -2.37 -3.29
CA GLU A 54 0.08 -1.48 -4.18
C GLU A 54 -0.92 -2.28 -5.04
N ARG A 55 -2.23 -1.99 -4.91
CA ARG A 55 -3.34 -2.66 -5.60
C ARG A 55 -4.36 -1.68 -6.20
N CYS A 56 -4.00 -0.42 -6.40
CA CYS A 56 -4.86 0.61 -6.97
C CYS A 56 -5.16 0.30 -8.44
N VAL A 57 -6.38 0.67 -8.86
CA VAL A 57 -6.78 0.54 -10.28
C VAL A 57 -6.22 1.69 -11.12
N SER A 58 -6.06 2.88 -10.53
CA SER A 58 -5.51 4.05 -11.21
C SER A 58 -3.99 4.05 -11.15
N HIS A 59 -3.35 4.01 -12.32
CA HIS A 59 -1.90 4.10 -12.44
C HIS A 59 -1.36 5.43 -11.85
N SER A 60 -2.06 6.54 -12.06
CA SER A 60 -1.65 7.84 -11.50
C SER A 60 -1.69 7.86 -9.97
N GLN A 61 -2.70 7.24 -9.35
CA GLN A 61 -2.79 7.13 -7.89
C GLN A 61 -1.71 6.19 -7.33
N ALA A 62 -1.47 5.06 -8.01
CA ALA A 62 -0.40 4.13 -7.68
C ALA A 62 0.95 4.85 -7.68
N LEU A 63 1.27 5.56 -8.77
CA LEU A 63 2.53 6.27 -8.94
C LEU A 63 2.75 7.33 -7.85
N ALA A 64 1.75 8.17 -7.60
CA ALA A 64 1.84 9.21 -6.57
C ALA A 64 2.03 8.64 -5.16
N SER A 65 1.31 7.56 -4.84
CA SER A 65 1.42 6.89 -3.54
C SER A 65 2.79 6.25 -3.36
N LEU A 66 3.27 5.52 -4.39
CA LEU A 66 4.57 4.86 -4.38
C LEU A 66 5.72 5.86 -4.27
N GLN A 67 5.67 6.98 -4.99
CA GLN A 67 6.67 8.05 -4.89
C GLN A 67 6.77 8.60 -3.46
N MET A 68 5.63 8.83 -2.82
CA MET A 68 5.62 9.34 -1.45
C MET A 68 6.21 8.33 -0.46
N LEU A 69 5.77 7.07 -0.55
CA LEU A 69 6.26 6.00 0.33
C LEU A 69 7.75 5.74 0.16
N ASP A 70 8.24 5.74 -1.09
CA ASP A 70 9.66 5.62 -1.42
C ASP A 70 10.48 6.77 -0.80
N SER A 71 9.96 8.01 -0.86
CA SER A 71 10.63 9.18 -0.26
C SER A 71 10.78 9.08 1.27
N TRP A 72 9.91 8.32 1.94
CA TRP A 72 10.00 8.05 3.38
C TRP A 72 10.77 6.78 3.73
N GLY A 73 11.28 6.05 2.73
CA GLY A 73 12.02 4.80 2.88
C GLY A 73 11.14 3.59 3.18
N VAL A 74 9.85 3.64 2.84
CA VAL A 74 8.91 2.53 3.07
C VAL A 74 8.97 1.55 1.89
N ALA A 75 9.27 0.28 2.18
CA ALA A 75 9.35 -0.76 1.17
C ALA A 75 7.99 -0.99 0.51
N CYS A 76 7.95 -1.02 -0.83
CA CYS A 76 6.72 -1.17 -1.59
C CYS A 76 6.79 -2.34 -2.58
N VAL A 77 5.65 -2.99 -2.81
CA VAL A 77 5.46 -3.99 -3.87
C VAL A 77 4.26 -3.56 -4.73
N ASN A 78 4.41 -3.27 -6.02
CA ASN A 78 5.68 -3.13 -6.71
C ASN A 78 6.44 -1.87 -6.26
N THR A 79 7.74 -1.86 -6.53
CA THR A 79 8.57 -0.68 -6.31
C THR A 79 8.22 0.42 -7.31
N ILE A 80 8.54 1.67 -6.99
CA ILE A 80 8.27 2.81 -7.88
C ILE A 80 8.98 2.65 -9.24
N GLN A 81 10.17 2.06 -9.27
CA GLN A 81 10.94 1.83 -10.49
C GLN A 81 10.28 0.82 -11.44
N VAL A 82 9.48 -0.11 -10.90
CA VAL A 82 8.71 -1.08 -11.70
C VAL A 82 7.39 -0.47 -12.19
N ALA A 83 6.83 0.47 -11.44
CA ALA A 83 5.55 1.11 -11.77
C ALA A 83 5.68 2.31 -12.74
N GLN A 84 6.89 2.82 -12.97
CA GLN A 84 7.19 3.94 -13.88
C GLN A 84 7.19 3.55 -15.35
#